data_AF-A0A917JDV2-F1
#
_entry.id   AF-A0A917JDV2-F1
#
_cell.length_a   1.000
_cell.length_b   1.000
_cell.length_c   1.000
_cell.angle_alpha   90.00
_cell.angle_beta   90.00
_cell.angle_gamma   90.00
#
_symmetry.space_group_name_H-M   'P 1'
#
loop_
_entity.id
_entity.type
_entity.pdbx_description
1 polymer ?
#
loop_
_entity_poly.entity_id
_entity_poly.type
_entity_poly.pdbx_seq_one_letter_code
_entity_poly.pdbx_strand_id
1 'polypeptide(L)'
;MVCLQAFGQKTINKKLKHQLDSIIILDQKYRDTLMQLTLPAQQGLLARSLKMSIAQAEKYYWKLQGRLDSLNVVFVEKLLVKYGYPGKSLVGSPANESAWFIIQHAPKISKYLPVIKRAAVQGELPFRLYAMMLDRYLMDENKEQIYGSQGAYRTLKNGKTEWIIWPVKDAGHVNARRKAAGFDNTVEYNASSLQIYYRKVSLKEVIL
;
A
#
# COMPACT_ATOMS: atom_id res chain seq x y z
N MET A 1 0.12 7.04 47.69
CA MET A 1 1.32 6.44 47.09
C MET A 1 1.07 6.34 45.58
N VAL A 2 1.50 7.35 44.81
CA VAL A 2 1.30 7.39 43.35
C VAL A 2 2.51 6.70 42.71
N CYS A 3 2.28 5.53 42.12
CA CYS A 3 3.32 4.79 41.42
C CYS A 3 3.49 5.43 40.02
N LEU A 4 4.45 6.34 39.89
CA LEU A 4 4.93 6.84 38.61
C LEU A 4 5.60 5.66 37.89
N GLN A 5 4.91 5.06 36.92
CA GLN A 5 5.54 4.15 35.97
C GLN A 5 6.54 4.98 35.14
N ALA A 6 7.82 4.85 35.47
CA ALA A 6 8.90 5.37 34.66
C ALA A 6 8.86 4.66 33.30
N PHE A 7 8.45 5.38 32.25
CA PHE A 7 8.66 4.94 30.88
C PHE A 7 10.17 4.98 30.60
N GLY A 8 10.87 3.90 30.95
CA GLY A 8 12.23 3.68 30.50
C GLY A 8 12.27 3.86 28.99
N GLN A 9 13.10 4.79 28.53
CA GLN A 9 13.23 5.13 27.12
C GLN A 9 13.63 3.85 26.36
N LYS A 10 12.66 3.19 25.72
CA LYS A 10 12.93 2.01 24.89
C LYS A 10 13.91 2.44 23.81
N THR A 11 15.13 1.93 23.90
CA THR A 11 16.20 2.26 22.95
C THR A 11 15.87 1.63 21.61
N ILE A 12 15.82 2.47 20.57
CA ILE A 12 15.57 2.03 19.20
C ILE A 12 16.61 0.99 18.76
N ASN A 13 16.15 -0.08 18.11
CA ASN A 13 17.03 -1.06 17.47
C ASN A 13 17.62 -0.46 16.18
N LYS A 14 18.73 0.27 16.31
CA LYS A 14 19.41 0.96 15.19
C LYS A 14 19.78 0.02 14.05
N LYS A 15 20.23 -1.21 14.35
CA LYS A 15 20.58 -2.20 13.33
C LYS A 15 19.37 -2.57 12.49
N LEU A 16 18.25 -2.93 13.14
CA LEU A 16 17.03 -3.28 12.43
C LEU A 16 16.46 -2.08 11.68
N LYS A 17 16.51 -0.88 12.26
CA LYS A 17 16.13 0.36 11.58
C LYS A 17 16.90 0.53 10.26
N HIS A 18 18.23 0.44 10.29
CA HIS A 18 19.03 0.58 9.06
C HIS A 18 18.72 -0.50 8.01
N GLN A 19 18.41 -1.74 8.44
CA GLN A 19 17.96 -2.79 7.54
C GLN A 19 16.61 -2.43 6.88
N LEU A 20 15.67 -1.89 7.65
CA LEU A 20 14.36 -1.45 7.16
C LEU A 20 14.44 -0.20 6.25
N ASP A 21 15.34 0.73 6.55
CA ASP A 21 15.61 1.90 5.71
C ASP A 21 16.23 1.47 4.36
N SER A 22 17.09 0.46 4.37
CA SER A 22 17.75 -0.04 3.15
C SER A 22 16.79 -0.85 2.27
N ILE A 23 15.99 -1.72 2.87
CA ILE A 23 15.12 -2.62 2.11
C ILE A 23 13.97 -1.88 1.43
N ILE A 24 13.45 -0.79 2.01
CA ILE A 24 12.40 0.00 1.37
C ILE A 24 12.92 0.71 0.11
N ILE A 25 14.18 1.14 0.10
CA ILE A 25 14.82 1.71 -1.10
C ILE A 25 14.91 0.64 -2.20
N LEU A 26 15.29 -0.59 -1.83
CA LEU A 26 15.31 -1.70 -2.79
C LEU A 26 13.91 -2.04 -3.29
N ASP A 27 12.92 -2.05 -2.40
CA ASP A 27 11.52 -2.32 -2.74
C ASP A 27 10.94 -1.31 -3.74
N GLN A 28 11.30 -0.04 -3.63
CA GLN A 28 10.79 1.01 -4.53
C GLN A 28 11.62 1.18 -5.81
N LYS A 29 12.81 0.57 -5.88
CA LYS A 29 13.82 0.78 -6.93
C LYS A 29 13.29 0.76 -8.37
N TYR A 30 12.45 -0.21 -8.73
CA TYR A 30 11.91 -0.31 -10.09
C TYR A 30 10.48 0.23 -10.22
N ARG A 31 9.77 0.45 -9.11
CA ARG A 31 8.42 1.03 -9.09
C ARG A 31 8.42 2.43 -9.68
N ASP A 32 9.43 3.24 -9.37
CA ASP A 32 9.58 4.59 -9.94
C ASP A 32 9.78 4.56 -11.46
N THR A 33 10.60 3.65 -11.96
CA THR A 33 10.80 3.47 -13.41
C THR A 33 9.51 2.99 -14.08
N LEU A 34 8.81 2.02 -13.47
CA LEU A 34 7.51 1.54 -13.96
C LEU A 34 6.47 2.66 -14.00
N MET A 35 6.42 3.53 -12.99
CA MET A 35 5.55 4.71 -12.99
C MET A 35 5.91 5.69 -14.10
N GLN A 36 7.20 5.96 -14.33
CA GLN A 36 7.61 6.86 -15.41
C GLN A 36 7.26 6.30 -16.79
N LEU A 37 7.30 4.97 -16.97
CA LEU A 37 6.87 4.33 -18.23
C LEU A 37 5.39 4.54 -18.53
N THR A 38 4.53 4.84 -17.53
CA THR A 38 3.11 5.16 -17.78
C THR A 38 2.88 6.62 -18.16
N LEU A 39 3.88 7.50 -18.03
CA LEU A 39 3.77 8.93 -18.33
C LEU A 39 4.19 9.21 -19.78
N PRO A 40 3.29 9.68 -20.67
CA PRO A 40 3.62 9.90 -22.08
C PRO A 40 4.85 10.80 -22.31
N ALA A 41 5.00 11.84 -21.47
CA ALA A 41 6.14 12.77 -21.52
C ALA A 41 7.50 12.11 -21.23
N GLN A 42 7.53 11.04 -20.43
CA GLN A 42 8.76 10.36 -20.02
C GLN A 42 9.11 9.15 -20.90
N GLN A 43 8.11 8.54 -21.55
CA GLN A 43 8.30 7.38 -22.43
C GLN A 43 9.35 7.64 -23.51
N GLY A 44 9.33 8.81 -24.16
CA GLY A 44 10.28 9.15 -25.22
C GLY A 44 11.74 9.28 -24.76
N LEU A 45 11.98 9.67 -23.50
CA LEU A 45 13.33 9.76 -22.92
C LEU A 45 13.82 8.37 -22.49
N LEU A 46 12.94 7.57 -21.88
CA LEU A 46 13.25 6.22 -21.43
C LEU A 46 13.48 5.26 -22.61
N ALA A 47 12.67 5.32 -23.67
CA ALA A 47 12.87 4.49 -24.86
C ALA A 47 14.25 4.72 -25.49
N ARG A 48 14.72 5.98 -25.51
CA ARG A 48 16.05 6.36 -26.03
C ARG A 48 17.19 5.83 -25.16
N SER A 49 17.06 5.88 -23.83
CA SER A 49 18.11 5.42 -22.92
C SER A 49 18.18 3.90 -22.81
N LEU A 50 17.03 3.22 -22.79
CA LEU A 50 16.93 1.78 -22.55
C LEU A 50 17.23 0.94 -23.79
N LYS A 51 17.18 1.52 -25.00
CA LYS A 51 17.31 0.79 -26.27
C LYS A 51 16.31 -0.37 -26.38
N MET A 52 15.13 -0.19 -25.79
CA MET A 52 14.02 -1.16 -25.74
C MET A 52 12.71 -0.45 -26.07
N SER A 53 11.71 -1.17 -26.57
CA SER A 53 10.34 -0.64 -26.63
C SER A 53 9.76 -0.48 -25.22
N ILE A 54 8.76 0.38 -25.06
CA ILE A 54 8.09 0.59 -23.76
C ILE A 54 7.54 -0.73 -23.21
N ALA A 55 6.84 -1.51 -24.03
CA ALA A 55 6.31 -2.82 -23.62
C ALA A 55 7.41 -3.81 -23.18
N GLN A 56 8.56 -3.79 -23.85
CA GLN A 56 9.71 -4.62 -23.45
C GLN A 56 10.30 -4.15 -22.12
N ALA A 57 10.45 -2.83 -21.94
CA ALA A 57 10.95 -2.23 -20.70
C ALA A 57 10.02 -2.53 -19.52
N GLU A 58 8.70 -2.36 -19.69
CA GLU A 58 7.69 -2.69 -18.68
C GLU A 58 7.81 -4.16 -18.24
N LYS A 59 7.82 -5.10 -19.20
CA LYS A 59 7.98 -6.53 -18.92
C LYS A 59 9.28 -6.83 -18.18
N TYR A 60 10.38 -6.17 -18.56
CA TYR A 60 11.69 -6.35 -17.93
C TYR A 60 11.70 -5.85 -16.49
N TYR A 61 11.24 -4.63 -16.23
CA TYR A 61 11.24 -4.04 -14.89
C TYR A 61 10.23 -4.70 -13.97
N TRP A 62 9.07 -5.15 -14.46
CA TRP A 62 8.13 -5.95 -13.67
C TRP A 62 8.75 -7.28 -13.23
N LYS A 63 9.53 -7.94 -14.10
CA LYS A 63 10.25 -9.18 -13.73
C LYS A 63 11.29 -8.92 -12.64
N LEU A 64 12.01 -7.80 -12.69
CA LEU A 64 12.97 -7.42 -11.65
C LEU A 64 12.27 -7.06 -10.34
N GLN A 65 11.19 -6.28 -10.40
CA GLN A 65 10.38 -5.93 -9.24
C GLN A 65 9.81 -7.17 -8.56
N GLY A 66 9.22 -8.10 -9.31
CA GLY A 66 8.66 -9.34 -8.74
C GLY A 66 9.70 -10.21 -8.03
N ARG A 67 10.95 -10.21 -8.50
CA ARG A 67 12.07 -10.88 -7.79
C ARG A 67 12.39 -10.20 -6.46
N LEU A 68 12.46 -8.86 -6.45
CA LEU A 68 12.70 -8.10 -5.22
C LEU A 68 11.54 -8.26 -4.23
N ASP A 69 10.29 -8.15 -4.69
CA ASP A 69 9.09 -8.34 -3.87
C ASP A 69 9.12 -9.70 -3.17
N SER A 70 9.45 -10.77 -3.91
CA SER A 70 9.53 -12.12 -3.35
C SER A 70 10.61 -12.25 -2.26
N LEU A 71 11.80 -11.67 -2.47
CA LEU A 71 12.90 -11.70 -1.49
C LEU A 71 12.58 -10.83 -0.26
N ASN A 72 12.00 -9.66 -0.47
CA ASN A 72 11.65 -8.71 0.58
C ASN A 72 10.56 -9.29 1.49
N VAL A 73 9.56 -9.99 0.93
CA VAL A 73 8.53 -10.68 1.73
C VAL A 73 9.17 -11.71 2.65
N VAL A 74 10.11 -12.53 2.18
CA VAL A 74 10.82 -13.51 3.03
C VAL A 74 11.55 -12.84 4.19
N PHE A 75 12.19 -11.69 3.96
CA PHE A 75 12.81 -10.91 5.02
C PHE A 75 11.79 -10.41 6.04
N VAL A 76 10.69 -9.79 5.59
CA VAL A 76 9.67 -9.26 6.49
C VAL A 76 8.98 -10.39 7.27
N GLU A 77 8.71 -11.54 6.67
CA GLU A 77 8.15 -12.69 7.38
C GLU A 77 9.06 -13.15 8.54
N LYS A 78 10.38 -13.17 8.34
CA LYS A 78 11.33 -13.46 9.43
C LYS A 78 11.28 -12.41 10.54
N LEU A 79 11.09 -11.13 10.20
CA LEU A 79 10.91 -10.08 11.20
C LEU A 79 9.60 -10.26 11.97
N LEU A 80 8.50 -10.57 11.28
CA LEU A 80 7.19 -10.79 11.89
C LEU A 80 7.22 -11.95 12.88
N VAL A 81 7.90 -13.04 12.55
CA VAL A 81 8.08 -14.18 13.47
C VAL A 81 8.90 -13.77 14.70
N LYS A 82 9.95 -12.97 14.52
CA LYS A 82 10.89 -12.64 15.60
C LYS A 82 10.39 -11.54 16.53
N TYR A 83 9.73 -10.51 15.99
CA TYR A 83 9.41 -9.27 16.71
C TYR A 83 7.93 -8.92 16.72
N GLY A 84 7.08 -9.69 16.01
CA GLY A 84 5.80 -9.16 15.56
C GLY A 84 6.02 -8.05 14.53
N TYR A 85 5.09 -7.11 14.43
CA TYR A 85 5.30 -5.96 13.54
C TYR A 85 6.43 -5.07 14.07
N PRO A 86 7.46 -4.72 13.27
CA PRO A 86 8.54 -3.83 13.69
C PRO A 86 8.05 -2.39 13.77
N GLY A 87 7.28 -2.10 14.81
CA GLY A 87 6.59 -0.85 15.05
C GLY A 87 7.48 0.32 15.46
N LYS A 88 6.86 1.49 15.57
CA LYS A 88 7.47 2.76 16.00
C LYS A 88 8.31 2.61 17.28
N SER A 89 7.86 1.86 18.27
CA SER A 89 8.62 1.70 19.52
C SER A 89 9.88 0.85 19.37
N LEU A 90 9.97 0.00 18.34
CA LEU A 90 11.15 -0.84 18.08
C LEU A 90 12.16 -0.15 17.15
N VAL A 91 11.68 0.48 16.08
CA VAL A 91 12.54 0.98 14.98
C VAL A 91 12.41 2.48 14.72
N GLY A 92 11.46 3.15 15.37
CA GLY A 92 11.18 4.57 15.17
C GLY A 92 10.44 4.85 13.86
N SER A 93 10.02 6.09 13.68
CA SER A 93 9.49 6.58 12.41
C SER A 93 10.61 7.25 11.59
N PRO A 94 10.58 7.16 10.24
CA PRO A 94 9.56 6.50 9.40
C PRO A 94 9.80 4.98 9.18
N ALA A 95 10.87 4.40 9.74
CA ALA A 95 11.24 3.00 9.49
C ALA A 95 10.15 1.97 9.86
N ASN A 96 9.26 2.33 10.80
CA ASN A 96 8.13 1.50 11.18
C ASN A 96 7.13 1.26 10.04
N GLU A 97 7.16 2.04 8.96
CA GLU A 97 6.27 1.86 7.80
C GLU A 97 6.88 0.89 6.75
N SER A 98 8.19 0.65 6.77
CA SER A 98 8.90 -0.12 5.72
C SER A 98 8.37 -1.55 5.54
N ALA A 99 8.09 -2.25 6.65
CA ALA A 99 7.58 -3.62 6.60
C ALA A 99 6.18 -3.68 5.94
N TRP A 100 5.36 -2.66 6.15
CA TRP A 100 4.03 -2.56 5.54
C TRP A 100 4.11 -2.37 4.02
N PHE A 101 4.97 -1.48 3.53
CA PHE A 101 5.12 -1.22 2.09
C PHE A 101 5.49 -2.49 1.31
N ILE A 102 6.30 -3.36 1.90
CA ILE A 102 6.67 -4.65 1.30
C ILE A 102 5.48 -5.61 1.26
N ILE A 103 4.84 -5.86 2.40
CA ILE A 103 3.81 -6.92 2.49
C ILE A 103 2.46 -6.53 1.88
N GLN A 104 2.22 -5.22 1.67
CA GLN A 104 1.06 -4.72 0.93
C GLN A 104 0.99 -5.26 -0.51
N HIS A 105 2.14 -5.59 -1.10
CA HIS A 105 2.25 -6.11 -2.46
C HIS A 105 2.44 -7.64 -2.51
N ALA A 106 2.40 -8.32 -1.36
CA ALA A 106 2.55 -9.77 -1.29
C ALA A 106 1.26 -10.48 -1.75
N PRO A 107 1.35 -11.70 -2.33
CA PRO A 107 0.19 -12.45 -2.81
C PRO A 107 -0.77 -12.94 -1.71
N LYS A 108 -0.39 -12.84 -0.42
CA LYS A 108 -1.18 -13.36 0.72
C LYS A 108 -1.47 -12.27 1.77
N ILE A 109 -2.04 -11.14 1.33
CA ILE A 109 -2.37 -9.98 2.18
C ILE A 109 -3.18 -10.37 3.42
N SER A 110 -4.15 -11.29 3.27
CA SER A 110 -5.00 -11.77 4.35
C SER A 110 -4.22 -12.34 5.55
N LYS A 111 -3.07 -12.98 5.30
CA LYS A 111 -2.17 -13.51 6.35
C LYS A 111 -1.65 -12.42 7.28
N TYR A 112 -1.43 -11.22 6.75
CA TYR A 112 -0.77 -10.13 7.48
C TYR A 112 -1.76 -9.13 8.09
N LEU A 113 -3.01 -9.10 7.62
CA LEU A 113 -4.02 -8.16 8.13
C LEU A 113 -4.17 -8.17 9.67
N PRO A 114 -4.18 -9.32 10.37
CA PRO A 114 -4.30 -9.32 11.83
C PRO A 114 -3.12 -8.63 12.55
N VAL A 115 -1.88 -8.83 12.06
CA VAL A 115 -0.70 -8.21 12.69
C VAL A 115 -0.64 -6.72 12.38
N ILE A 116 -1.02 -6.31 11.16
CA ILE A 116 -1.11 -4.91 10.75
C ILE A 116 -2.20 -4.17 11.52
N LYS A 117 -3.38 -4.77 11.68
CA LYS A 117 -4.47 -4.21 12.50
C LYS A 117 -4.01 -3.96 13.93
N ARG A 118 -3.33 -4.95 14.54
CA ARG A 118 -2.82 -4.85 15.90
C ARG A 118 -1.81 -3.72 16.05
N ALA A 119 -0.83 -3.64 15.14
CA ALA A 119 0.17 -2.58 15.15
C ALA A 119 -0.48 -1.20 14.98
N ALA A 120 -1.45 -1.07 14.08
CA ALA A 120 -2.20 0.16 13.86
C ALA A 120 -2.97 0.62 15.12
N VAL A 121 -3.73 -0.30 15.74
CA VAL A 121 -4.50 0.00 16.96
C VAL A 121 -3.59 0.38 18.14
N GLN A 122 -2.37 -0.17 18.19
CA GLN A 122 -1.38 0.15 19.23
C GLN A 122 -0.59 1.45 18.94
N GLY A 123 -0.85 2.12 17.82
CA GLY A 123 -0.08 3.31 17.42
C GLY A 123 1.35 3.02 16.95
N GLU A 124 1.67 1.75 16.71
CA GLU A 124 2.96 1.27 16.22
C GLU A 124 3.09 1.45 14.69
N LEU A 125 1.96 1.61 14.00
CA LEU A 125 1.82 1.90 12.58
C LEU A 125 0.69 2.93 12.39
N PRO A 126 0.76 3.88 11.44
CA PRO A 126 -0.38 4.74 11.17
C PRO A 126 -1.61 3.95 10.74
N PHE A 127 -2.76 4.27 11.32
CA PHE A 127 -4.00 3.51 11.08
C PHE A 127 -4.44 3.55 9.61
N ARG A 128 -4.18 4.66 8.89
CA ARG A 128 -4.41 4.78 7.44
C ARG A 128 -3.77 3.65 6.63
N LEU A 129 -2.62 3.11 7.07
CA LEU A 129 -1.94 2.03 6.36
C LEU A 129 -2.66 0.69 6.54
N TYR A 130 -3.22 0.43 7.72
CA TYR A 130 -4.15 -0.70 7.90
C TYR A 130 -5.40 -0.53 7.04
N ALA A 131 -6.00 0.67 7.03
CA ALA A 131 -7.17 0.97 6.23
C ALA A 131 -6.96 0.73 4.72
N MET A 132 -5.82 1.14 4.17
CA MET A 132 -5.44 0.87 2.78
C MET A 132 -5.29 -0.63 2.49
N MET A 133 -4.64 -1.37 3.39
CA MET A 133 -4.46 -2.83 3.24
C MET A 133 -5.79 -3.58 3.33
N LEU A 134 -6.68 -3.14 4.21
CA LEU A 134 -8.02 -3.71 4.35
C LEU A 134 -8.83 -3.50 3.06
N ASP A 135 -8.83 -2.29 2.52
CA ASP A 135 -9.52 -1.99 1.26
C ASP A 135 -8.98 -2.83 0.09
N ARG A 136 -7.66 -3.04 -0.01
CA ARG A 136 -7.07 -3.93 -1.02
C ARG A 136 -7.55 -5.37 -0.87
N TYR A 137 -7.49 -5.90 0.34
CA TYR A 137 -8.01 -7.24 0.62
C TYR A 137 -9.51 -7.36 0.26
N LEU A 138 -10.32 -6.37 0.64
CA LEU A 138 -11.75 -6.38 0.31
C LEU A 138 -12.00 -6.33 -1.20
N MET A 139 -11.25 -5.50 -1.93
CA MET A 139 -11.31 -5.45 -3.39
C MET A 139 -10.94 -6.80 -4.02
N ASP A 140 -9.86 -7.44 -3.56
CA ASP A 140 -9.41 -8.76 -4.05
C ASP A 140 -10.48 -9.85 -3.78
N GLU A 141 -11.25 -9.68 -2.70
CA GLU A 141 -12.37 -10.53 -2.30
C GLU A 141 -13.70 -10.15 -2.98
N ASN A 142 -13.68 -9.22 -3.92
CA ASN A 142 -14.87 -8.65 -4.57
C ASN A 142 -15.92 -8.09 -3.59
N LYS A 143 -15.46 -7.50 -2.48
CA LYS A 143 -16.29 -6.86 -1.45
C LYS A 143 -16.13 -5.34 -1.51
N GLU A 144 -17.09 -4.61 -0.95
CA GLU A 144 -16.99 -3.15 -0.87
C GLU A 144 -15.81 -2.71 0.02
N GLN A 145 -15.12 -1.66 -0.40
CA GLN A 145 -14.13 -0.96 0.42
C GLN A 145 -14.78 -0.22 1.59
N ILE A 146 -14.00 0.04 2.62
CA ILE A 146 -14.42 0.85 3.78
C ILE A 146 -13.96 2.30 3.63
N TYR A 147 -12.76 2.52 3.07
CA TYR A 147 -12.11 3.84 3.01
C TYR A 147 -11.93 4.38 1.58
N GLY A 148 -12.16 3.56 0.55
CA GLY A 148 -12.11 3.99 -0.85
C GLY A 148 -10.70 4.29 -1.36
N SER A 149 -9.69 3.54 -0.90
CA SER A 149 -8.28 3.78 -1.25
C SER A 149 -7.83 3.14 -2.57
N GLN A 150 -8.52 2.10 -3.04
CA GLN A 150 -8.15 1.30 -4.20
C GLN A 150 -8.98 1.66 -5.43
N GLY A 151 -8.28 1.72 -6.57
CA GLY A 151 -8.87 1.78 -7.89
C GLY A 151 -8.64 0.48 -8.67
N ALA A 152 -9.49 0.23 -9.65
CA ALA A 152 -9.39 -0.92 -10.54
C ALA A 152 -9.80 -0.53 -11.96
N TYR A 153 -9.08 -1.06 -12.95
CA TYR A 153 -9.51 -1.05 -14.34
C TYR A 153 -10.41 -2.26 -14.58
N ARG A 154 -11.68 -2.02 -14.93
CA ARG A 154 -12.70 -3.08 -15.05
C ARG A 154 -13.65 -2.79 -16.20
N THR A 155 -14.10 -3.87 -16.85
CA THR A 155 -15.29 -3.85 -17.71
C THR A 155 -16.52 -4.00 -16.82
N LEU A 156 -17.41 -3.04 -16.90
CA LEU A 156 -18.66 -3.00 -16.15
C LEU A 156 -19.73 -3.82 -16.86
N LYS A 157 -20.84 -4.11 -16.16
CA LYS A 157 -21.99 -4.84 -16.74
C LYS A 157 -22.56 -4.21 -18.00
N ASN A 158 -22.43 -2.90 -18.16
CA ASN A 158 -22.88 -2.18 -19.35
C ASN A 158 -21.89 -2.26 -20.54
N GLY A 159 -20.82 -3.05 -20.42
CA GLY A 159 -19.79 -3.22 -21.46
C GLY A 159 -18.73 -2.13 -21.50
N LYS A 160 -18.85 -1.04 -20.72
CA LYS A 160 -17.83 0.01 -20.65
C LYS A 160 -16.64 -0.47 -19.83
N THR A 161 -15.43 -0.29 -20.35
CA THR A 161 -14.19 -0.50 -19.59
C THR A 161 -13.63 0.84 -19.15
N GLU A 162 -13.43 1.01 -17.84
CA GLU A 162 -12.88 2.25 -17.29
C GLU A 162 -12.13 1.99 -15.97
N TRP A 163 -11.30 2.96 -15.58
CA TRP A 163 -10.78 3.02 -14.22
C TRP A 163 -11.87 3.53 -13.28
N ILE A 164 -12.06 2.84 -12.18
CA ILE A 164 -12.99 3.23 -11.11
C ILE A 164 -12.28 3.17 -9.76
N ILE A 165 -12.74 3.99 -8.81
CA ILE A 165 -12.55 3.63 -7.40
C ILE A 165 -13.46 2.43 -7.13
N TRP A 166 -12.90 1.35 -6.60
CA TRP A 166 -13.68 0.14 -6.32
C TRP A 166 -14.86 0.47 -5.40
N PRO A 167 -16.04 -0.16 -5.55
CA PRO A 167 -17.24 0.16 -4.76
C PRO A 167 -16.95 0.34 -3.27
N VAL A 168 -17.50 1.42 -2.71
CA VAL A 168 -17.24 1.83 -1.31
C VAL A 168 -18.54 1.71 -0.53
N LYS A 169 -18.49 0.94 0.56
CA LYS A 169 -19.62 0.80 1.49
C LYS A 169 -19.98 2.16 2.03
N ASP A 170 -21.24 2.56 1.92
CA ASP A 170 -21.73 3.87 2.40
C ASP A 170 -20.82 5.03 1.95
N ALA A 171 -20.69 5.19 0.63
CA ALA A 171 -19.83 6.22 0.02
C ALA A 171 -20.16 7.65 0.49
N GLY A 172 -21.39 7.91 0.96
CA GLY A 172 -21.79 9.23 1.48
C GLY A 172 -21.01 9.67 2.72
N HIS A 173 -20.57 8.73 3.56
CA HIS A 173 -19.84 9.03 4.81
C HIS A 173 -18.37 8.57 4.78
N VAL A 174 -17.84 8.19 3.62
CA VAL A 174 -16.46 7.67 3.49
C VAL A 174 -15.43 8.68 3.97
N ASN A 175 -15.59 9.97 3.65
CA ASN A 175 -14.62 10.99 4.01
C ASN A 175 -14.55 11.21 5.54
N ALA A 176 -15.65 11.00 6.27
CA ALA A 176 -15.62 11.00 7.74
C ALA A 176 -14.80 9.81 8.29
N ARG A 177 -14.98 8.61 7.72
CA ARG A 177 -14.18 7.43 8.08
C ARG A 177 -12.70 7.61 7.73
N ARG A 178 -12.39 8.19 6.57
CA ARG A 178 -11.02 8.52 6.13
C ARG A 178 -10.35 9.48 7.12
N LYS A 179 -11.03 10.57 7.49
CA LYS A 179 -10.51 11.51 8.48
C LYS A 179 -10.24 10.83 9.82
N ALA A 180 -11.17 10.02 10.32
CA ALA A 180 -11.00 9.27 11.56
C ALA A 180 -9.84 8.25 11.51
N ALA A 181 -9.55 7.68 10.34
CA ALA A 181 -8.44 6.77 10.11
C ALA A 181 -7.08 7.47 9.89
N GLY A 182 -7.05 8.81 9.82
CA GLY A 182 -5.84 9.60 9.62
C GLY A 182 -5.41 9.73 8.16
N PHE A 183 -6.34 9.70 7.21
CA PHE A 183 -6.07 10.15 5.83
C PHE A 183 -6.15 11.68 5.75
N ASP A 184 -5.20 12.29 5.05
CA ASP A 184 -5.14 13.74 4.85
C ASP A 184 -6.03 14.24 3.70
N ASN A 185 -6.62 13.32 2.93
CA ASN A 185 -7.34 13.63 1.71
C ASN A 185 -8.67 12.86 1.59
N THR A 186 -9.57 13.42 0.77
CA THR A 186 -10.86 12.79 0.48
C THR A 186 -10.73 11.66 -0.53
N VAL A 187 -11.78 10.86 -0.69
CA VAL A 187 -11.84 9.82 -1.72
C VAL A 187 -11.75 10.42 -3.13
N GLU A 188 -12.31 11.61 -3.34
CA GLU A 188 -12.25 12.35 -4.61
C GLU A 188 -10.81 12.75 -4.95
N TYR A 189 -10.08 13.31 -3.97
CA TYR A 189 -8.68 13.65 -4.17
C TYR A 189 -7.82 12.40 -4.40
N ASN A 190 -8.07 11.31 -3.66
CA ASN A 190 -7.40 10.04 -3.89
C ASN A 190 -7.64 9.54 -5.33
N ALA A 191 -8.88 9.57 -5.82
CA ALA A 191 -9.21 9.21 -7.19
C ALA A 191 -8.44 10.09 -8.19
N SER A 192 -8.43 11.40 -7.99
CA SER A 192 -7.68 12.33 -8.84
C SER A 192 -6.18 12.02 -8.85
N SER A 193 -5.59 11.67 -7.71
CA SER A 193 -4.16 11.30 -7.62
C SER A 193 -3.83 10.00 -8.36
N LEU A 194 -4.83 9.13 -8.51
CA LEU A 194 -4.76 7.91 -9.31
C LEU A 194 -5.17 8.13 -10.77
N GLN A 195 -5.43 9.38 -11.18
CA GLN A 195 -5.95 9.74 -12.51
C GLN A 195 -7.31 9.09 -12.83
N ILE A 196 -8.14 8.92 -11.80
CA ILE A 196 -9.49 8.34 -11.88
C ILE A 196 -10.52 9.45 -11.66
N TYR A 197 -11.47 9.56 -12.58
CA TYR A 197 -12.66 10.39 -12.33
C TYR A 197 -13.53 9.73 -11.27
N TYR A 198 -13.71 10.41 -10.12
CA TYR A 198 -14.52 9.86 -9.05
C TYR A 198 -16.00 9.90 -9.38
N ARG A 199 -16.63 8.73 -9.32
CA ARG A 199 -18.08 8.57 -9.26
C ARG A 199 -18.41 7.44 -8.29
N LYS A 200 -19.63 7.44 -7.75
CA LYS A 200 -20.12 6.31 -6.97
C LYS A 200 -20.33 5.12 -7.92
N VAL A 201 -19.80 3.98 -7.52
CA VAL A 201 -19.95 2.69 -8.22
C VAL A 201 -20.41 1.66 -7.20
N SER A 202 -21.36 0.81 -7.59
CA SER A 202 -21.86 -0.30 -6.78
C SER A 202 -21.27 -1.63 -7.24
N LEU A 203 -21.20 -2.64 -6.35
CA LEU A 203 -20.75 -3.98 -6.75
C LEU A 203 -21.60 -4.59 -7.88
N LYS A 204 -22.89 -4.22 -7.97
CA LYS A 204 -23.79 -4.67 -9.04
C LYS A 204 -23.35 -4.20 -10.43
N GLU A 205 -22.62 -3.09 -10.52
CA GLU A 205 -22.08 -2.59 -11.80
C GLU A 205 -20.79 -3.31 -12.20
N VAL A 206 -20.05 -3.90 -11.25
CA VAL A 206 -18.67 -4.35 -11.44
C VAL A 206 -18.50 -5.87 -11.42
N ILE A 207 -19.29 -6.57 -10.59
CA ILE A 207 -19.23 -8.04 -10.48
C ILE A 207 -20.26 -8.63 -11.43
N LEU A 208 -19.80 -9.35 -12.45
CA LEU A 208 -20.63 -10.11 -13.39
C LEU A 208 -21.51 -11.12 -12.65
#